data_AF-A0A240EDV5-F1
#
_entry.id   AF-A0A240EDV5-F1
#
_cell.length_a   1.000
_cell.length_b   1.000
_cell.length_c   1.000
_cell.angle_alpha   90.00
_cell.angle_beta   90.00
_cell.angle_gamma   90.00
#
_symmetry.space_group_name_H-M   'P 1'
#
loop_
_entity.id
_entity.type
_entity.pdbx_description
1 polymer ?
#
loop_
_entity_poly.entity_id
_entity_poly.type
_entity_poly.pdbx_seq_one_letter_code
_entity_poly.pdbx_strand_id
1 'polypeptide(L)'
;MLKNIKVDPIQLKAALQARYQIRAGFDKPTAGMAAGMTQVNMISVPKAWAYDFLLYAHRNPQSCPVLDVLEEGIIAPDLRLIQIFVQIFHAIVSGKMGK
;
A
#
# COMPACT_ATOMS: atom_id res chain seq x y z
N MET A 1 -0.20 -13.16 -8.06
CA MET A 1 0.54 -14.24 -7.39
C MET A 1 0.04 -14.57 -5.97
N LEU A 2 -1.17 -14.15 -5.55
CA LEU A 2 -1.61 -14.21 -4.14
C LEU A 2 -3.07 -14.68 -3.95
N LYS A 3 -3.56 -15.64 -4.76
CA LYS A 3 -4.98 -16.03 -4.75
C LYS A 3 -5.41 -16.91 -3.55
N ASN A 4 -4.49 -17.39 -2.72
CA ASN A 4 -4.75 -18.42 -1.70
C ASN A 4 -4.29 -18.08 -0.27
N ILE A 5 -4.07 -16.79 0.07
CA ILE A 5 -3.70 -16.46 1.45
C ILE A 5 -4.94 -16.61 2.34
N LYS A 6 -4.90 -17.62 3.23
CA LYS A 6 -5.83 -17.74 4.35
C LYS A 6 -5.45 -16.68 5.38
N VAL A 7 -6.39 -15.80 5.71
CA VAL A 7 -6.19 -14.82 6.78
C VAL A 7 -7.09 -15.13 7.94
N ASP A 8 -6.50 -15.05 9.13
CA ASP A 8 -7.22 -15.21 10.37
C ASP A 8 -8.26 -14.07 10.52
N PRO A 9 -9.54 -14.39 10.79
CA PRO A 9 -10.58 -13.38 10.88
C PRO A 9 -10.34 -12.31 11.95
N ILE A 10 -9.64 -12.65 13.05
CA ILE A 10 -9.32 -11.72 14.13
C ILE A 10 -8.26 -10.72 13.63
N GLN A 11 -7.23 -11.22 12.95
CA GLN A 11 -6.20 -10.38 12.32
C GLN A 11 -6.79 -9.45 11.26
N LEU A 12 -7.71 -9.95 10.43
CA LEU A 12 -8.41 -9.14 9.43
C LEU A 12 -9.23 -8.01 10.08
N LYS A 13 -9.99 -8.33 11.13
CA LYS A 13 -10.79 -7.34 11.85
C LYS A 13 -9.92 -6.24 12.47
N ALA A 14 -8.80 -6.62 13.11
CA ALA A 14 -7.85 -5.66 13.67
C ALA A 14 -7.27 -4.73 12.60
N ALA A 15 -6.90 -5.25 11.43
CA ALA A 15 -6.38 -4.44 10.32
C ALA A 15 -7.44 -3.45 9.78
N LEU A 16 -8.69 -3.89 9.63
CA LEU A 16 -9.77 -3.01 9.19
C LEU A 16 -10.05 -1.89 10.21
N GLN A 17 -10.02 -2.20 11.50
CA GLN A 17 -10.18 -1.22 12.57
C GLN A 17 -9.04 -0.20 12.58
N ALA A 18 -7.79 -0.65 12.44
CA ALA A 18 -6.63 0.23 12.34
C ALA A 18 -6.77 1.20 11.16
N ARG A 19 -7.23 0.73 9.99
CA ARG A 19 -7.49 1.57 8.82
C ARG A 19 -8.57 2.62 9.09
N TYR A 20 -9.63 2.25 9.80
CA TYR A 20 -10.68 3.19 10.17
C TYR A 20 -10.14 4.30 11.09
N GLN A 21 -9.33 3.95 12.10
CA GLN A 21 -8.70 4.92 13.00
C GLN A 21 -7.76 5.88 12.26
N ILE A 22 -6.96 5.37 11.32
CA ILE A 22 -6.08 6.20 10.47
C ILE A 22 -6.90 7.17 9.62
N ARG A 23 -7.98 6.70 8.99
CA ARG A 23 -8.91 7.57 8.23
C ARG A 23 -9.62 8.60 9.11
N ALA A 24 -9.81 8.29 10.38
CA ALA A 24 -10.37 9.21 11.37
C ALA A 24 -9.35 10.21 11.94
N GLY A 25 -8.09 10.18 11.48
CA GLY A 25 -7.06 11.16 11.85
C GLY A 25 -5.99 10.66 12.84
N PHE A 26 -5.85 9.35 13.04
CA PHE A 26 -4.72 8.82 13.82
C PHE A 26 -3.38 9.12 13.11
N ASP A 27 -2.46 9.76 13.83
CA ASP A 27 -1.21 10.35 13.33
C ASP A 27 0.06 9.82 14.03
N LYS A 28 -0.07 8.76 14.83
CA LYS A 28 1.02 8.12 15.57
C LYS A 28 1.59 6.91 14.82
N PRO A 29 2.73 6.32 15.26
CA PRO A 29 3.27 5.11 14.64
C PRO A 29 2.25 3.97 14.62
N THR A 30 2.22 3.22 13.51
CA THR A 30 1.25 2.14 13.28
C THR A 30 1.77 0.75 13.63
N ALA A 31 2.98 0.68 14.21
CA ALA A 31 3.59 -0.56 14.68
C ALA A 31 2.67 -1.27 15.69
N GLY A 32 2.38 -2.53 15.44
CA GLY A 32 1.54 -3.36 16.32
C GLY A 32 0.02 -3.14 16.22
N MET A 33 -0.47 -2.20 15.41
CA MET A 33 -1.92 -1.94 15.29
C MET A 33 -2.73 -3.13 14.74
N ALA A 34 -2.10 -3.98 13.94
CA ALA A 34 -2.65 -5.30 13.60
C ALA A 34 -1.53 -6.32 13.43
N ALA A 35 -1.17 -6.93 14.55
CA ALA A 35 -0.17 -7.99 14.62
C ALA A 35 -0.56 -9.19 13.73
N GLY A 36 0.43 -9.81 13.11
CA GLY A 36 0.23 -10.92 12.16
C GLY A 36 -0.18 -10.49 10.76
N MET A 37 -0.50 -9.22 10.54
CA MET A 37 -0.76 -8.67 9.21
C MET A 37 0.49 -7.97 8.68
N THR A 38 0.74 -8.13 7.37
CA THR A 38 1.88 -7.48 6.73
C THR A 38 1.61 -5.97 6.60
N GLN A 39 2.51 -5.16 7.15
CA GLN A 39 2.53 -3.71 6.93
C GLN A 39 3.43 -3.41 5.74
N VAL A 40 3.06 -2.42 4.94
CA VAL A 40 3.82 -2.05 3.74
C VAL A 40 3.91 -0.57 3.57
N ASN A 41 5.01 -0.16 2.96
CA ASN A 41 5.15 1.16 2.40
C ASN A 41 4.33 1.24 1.13
N MET A 42 3.70 2.39 0.89
CA MET A 42 3.03 2.71 -0.36
C MET A 42 3.68 3.94 -0.95
N ILE A 43 4.04 3.83 -2.22
CA ILE A 43 4.39 4.96 -3.06
C ILE A 43 3.41 4.95 -4.22
N SER A 44 3.00 6.14 -4.63
CA SER A 44 2.41 6.28 -5.95
C SER A 44 3.08 7.47 -6.60
N VAL A 45 3.04 7.56 -7.91
CA VAL A 45 3.78 8.54 -8.71
C VAL A 45 2.96 8.89 -9.95
N PRO A 46 3.15 10.07 -10.57
CA PRO A 46 2.54 10.35 -11.87
C PRO A 46 2.94 9.28 -12.89
N LYS A 47 2.06 9.00 -13.87
CA LYS A 47 2.31 7.98 -14.91
C LYS A 47 3.67 8.15 -15.61
N ALA A 48 4.06 9.39 -15.87
CA ALA A 48 5.34 9.72 -16.50
C ALA A 48 6.56 9.17 -15.74
N TRP A 49 6.45 8.96 -14.43
CA TRP A 49 7.51 8.45 -13.56
C TRP A 49 7.34 6.97 -13.19
N ALA A 50 6.20 6.37 -13.50
CA ALA A 50 5.88 5.00 -13.08
C ALA A 50 6.88 3.99 -13.66
N TYR A 51 7.24 4.14 -14.93
CA TYR A 51 8.21 3.26 -15.58
C TYR A 51 9.60 3.37 -14.93
N ASP A 52 10.08 4.58 -14.70
CA ASP A 52 11.39 4.83 -14.09
C ASP A 52 11.46 4.25 -12.67
N PHE A 53 10.39 4.42 -11.89
CA PHE A 53 10.31 3.86 -10.55
C PHE A 53 10.25 2.32 -10.57
N LEU A 54 9.48 1.72 -11.48
CA LEU A 54 9.43 0.26 -11.63
C LEU A 54 10.80 -0.30 -12.05
N LEU A 55 11.50 0.36 -12.97
CA LEU A 55 12.86 -0.02 -13.36
C LEU A 55 13.84 0.13 -12.19
N TYR A 56 13.74 1.20 -11.42
CA TYR A 56 14.52 1.40 -10.21
C TYR A 56 14.28 0.28 -9.19
N ALA A 57 13.02 -0.06 -8.92
CA ALA A 57 12.68 -1.11 -7.97
C ALA A 57 13.13 -2.50 -8.45
N HIS A 58 13.00 -2.78 -9.76
CA HIS A 58 13.50 -4.02 -10.36
C HIS A 58 15.02 -4.15 -10.24
N ARG A 59 15.77 -3.05 -10.38
CA ARG A 59 17.23 -3.02 -10.18
C ARG A 59 17.65 -3.11 -8.71
N ASN A 60 16.74 -2.81 -7.77
CA ASN A 60 17.01 -2.77 -6.34
C ASN A 60 16.00 -3.64 -5.53
N PRO A 61 15.91 -4.96 -5.78
CA PRO A 61 14.85 -5.79 -5.23
C PRO A 61 14.92 -5.96 -3.70
N GLN A 62 16.10 -5.81 -3.09
CA GLN A 62 16.26 -5.88 -1.64
C GLN A 62 15.76 -4.60 -0.94
N SER A 63 16.07 -3.43 -1.51
CA SER A 63 15.66 -2.14 -0.94
C SER A 63 14.21 -1.77 -1.29
N CYS A 64 13.73 -2.22 -2.45
CA CYS A 64 12.39 -1.94 -2.97
C CYS A 64 11.67 -3.24 -3.36
N PRO A 65 11.29 -4.07 -2.39
CA PRO A 65 10.51 -5.29 -2.66
C PRO A 65 9.08 -4.91 -3.07
N VAL A 66 8.83 -4.84 -4.39
CA VAL A 66 7.51 -4.52 -4.93
C VAL A 66 6.58 -5.71 -4.70
N LEU A 67 5.48 -5.47 -3.97
CA LEU A 67 4.48 -6.50 -3.67
C LEU A 67 3.31 -6.49 -4.63
N ASP A 68 2.90 -5.31 -5.10
CA ASP A 68 1.82 -5.13 -6.07
C ASP A 68 1.99 -3.79 -6.78
N VAL A 69 1.50 -3.72 -8.02
CA VAL A 69 1.52 -2.52 -8.86
C VAL A 69 0.12 -2.31 -9.37
N LEU A 70 -0.42 -1.11 -9.16
CA LEU A 70 -1.75 -0.76 -9.63
C LEU A 70 -1.69 -0.11 -11.00
N GLU A 71 -2.66 -0.48 -11.84
CA GLU A 71 -2.92 0.23 -13.09
C GLU A 71 -3.34 1.68 -12.81
N GLU A 72 -3.14 2.54 -13.81
CA GLU A 72 -3.52 3.94 -13.73
C GLU A 72 -5.00 4.13 -13.39
N GLY A 73 -5.29 5.00 -12.42
CA GLY A 73 -6.64 5.28 -11.96
C GLY A 73 -7.21 4.26 -10.96
N ILE A 74 -6.53 3.15 -10.69
CA ILE A 74 -6.93 2.20 -9.65
C ILE A 74 -6.44 2.71 -8.29
N ILE A 75 -7.38 3.01 -7.39
CA ILE A 75 -7.10 3.58 -6.05
C ILE A 75 -7.16 2.55 -4.91
N ALA A 76 -7.44 1.28 -5.24
CA ALA A 76 -7.51 0.19 -4.26
C ALA A 76 -6.85 -1.07 -4.83
N PRO A 77 -5.84 -1.65 -4.15
CA PRO A 77 -5.29 -2.92 -4.57
C PRO A 77 -6.27 -4.07 -4.28
N ASP A 78 -6.18 -5.13 -5.08
CA ASP A 78 -6.86 -6.40 -4.79
C ASP A 78 -6.18 -7.16 -3.62
N LEU A 79 -5.09 -6.60 -3.08
CA LEU A 79 -4.49 -7.02 -1.82
C LEU A 79 -5.42 -6.71 -0.64
N ARG A 80 -6.33 -7.64 -0.36
CA ARG A 80 -7.22 -7.58 0.81
C ARG A 80 -6.50 -7.67 2.16
N LEU A 81 -5.18 -7.88 2.17
CA LEU A 81 -4.45 -8.41 3.33
C LEU A 81 -3.25 -7.58 3.78
N ILE A 82 -2.96 -6.48 3.11
CA ILE A 82 -1.70 -5.78 3.32
C ILE A 82 -1.91 -4.28 3.18
N GLN A 83 -2.46 -3.61 4.19
CA GLN A 83 -2.36 -2.15 4.26
C GLN A 83 -2.63 -1.65 5.68
N ILE A 84 -1.68 -1.89 6.59
CA ILE A 84 -1.44 -0.94 7.67
C ILE A 84 -0.39 0.02 7.14
N PHE A 85 -0.76 1.29 7.01
CA PHE A 85 0.08 2.33 6.45
C PHE A 85 1.28 2.57 7.37
N VAL A 86 2.49 2.35 6.86
CA VAL A 86 3.71 2.95 7.40
C VAL A 86 4.33 3.80 6.29
N GLN A 87 4.65 5.03 6.69
CA GLN A 87 5.34 6.09 5.96
C GLN A 87 4.71 6.56 4.64
N ILE A 88 4.05 7.71 4.75
CA ILE A 88 3.66 8.60 3.65
C ILE A 88 4.90 8.96 2.82
N PHE A 89 4.99 8.42 1.60
CA PHE A 89 5.48 9.17 0.46
C PHE A 89 4.29 9.34 -0.49
N HIS A 90 3.79 10.57 -0.58
CA HIS A 90 2.75 10.93 -1.53
C HIS A 90 3.22 10.54 -2.93
N ALA A 91 2.43 9.75 -3.65
CA ALA A 91 1.70 10.39 -4.73
C ALA A 91 0.43 9.62 -5.02
N ILE A 92 -0.33 10.20 -5.94
CA ILE A 92 -1.58 9.70 -6.48
C ILE A 92 -1.28 9.48 -7.96
N VAL A 93 -1.62 8.30 -8.51
CA VAL A 93 -1.70 8.11 -9.96
C VAL A 93 -2.97 8.81 -10.43
N SER A 94 -2.99 10.14 -10.34
CA SER A 94 -4.08 10.96 -10.87
C SER A 94 -3.70 11.38 -12.27
N GLY A 95 -4.13 10.59 -13.24
CA GLY A 95 -4.31 11.06 -14.60
C GLY A 95 -5.51 12.01 -14.65
N LYS A 96 -5.32 13.26 -14.20
CA LYS A 96 -5.85 14.52 -14.77
C LYS A 96 -5.60 15.69 -13.82
N MET A 97 -4.59 16.49 -14.14
CA MET A 97 -4.59 17.93 -13.85
C MET A 97 -4.45 18.64 -15.19
N GLY A 98 -5.60 18.82 -15.85
CA GLY A 98 -5.75 19.60 -17.07
C GLY A 98 -7.02 20.42 -16.91
N LYS A 99 -6.81 21.72 -16.75
CA LYS A 99 -7.73 22.87 -16.59
C LYS A 99 -9.23 22.59 -16.66
#